data_AF-A0ABD7GBF1-F1
#
_entry.id   AF-A0ABD7GBF1-F1
#
_cell.length_a   1.000
_cell.length_b   1.000
_cell.length_c   1.000
_cell.angle_alpha   90.00
_cell.angle_beta   90.00
_cell.angle_gamma   90.00
#
_symmetry.space_group_name_H-M   'P 1'
#
loop_
_entity.id
_entity.type
_entity.pdbx_description
1 polymer ?
#
loop_
_entity_poly.entity_id
_entity_poly.type
_entity_poly.pdbx_seq_one_letter_code
_entity_poly.pdbx_strand_id
1 'polypeptide(L)'
;MSEQSTFPDLRNWEDSTQKIQDASKAVQELKAYLKKQDEEIKYEREHEETQQRARVERERIQRSLTDKTKLQQHLDAMHPNVGTQEGGYAFEDWFYQLLDYCEIPNRRPYKTDGRQIDGSLTHEGTTYLVELKFTKDQSGATDIDSLKAKVNKMADNTMGIMISISGYSSVAISEASGSKTTLIIMDASHLYLFLSGSMAFGEIISRVRRHASQTGEAYLPTSKFHS
;
A
#
# COMPACT_ATOMS: atom_id res chain seq x y z
N MET A 1 26.02 2.08 -39.70
CA MET A 1 27.26 2.40 -40.43
C MET A 1 27.16 1.76 -41.81
N SER A 2 27.62 2.46 -42.87
CA SER A 2 27.59 1.97 -44.25
C SER A 2 28.44 0.70 -44.39
N GLU A 3 27.86 -0.41 -44.83
CA GLU A 3 28.61 -1.64 -45.13
C GLU A 3 29.45 -1.45 -46.40
N GLN A 4 30.74 -1.16 -46.25
CA GLN A 4 31.70 -1.30 -47.34
C GLN A 4 31.98 -2.78 -47.57
N SER A 5 31.27 -3.38 -48.52
CA SER A 5 31.40 -4.78 -48.92
C SER A 5 32.36 -4.98 -50.09
N THR A 6 32.89 -3.90 -50.66
CA THR A 6 33.83 -3.93 -51.78
C THR A 6 34.90 -2.85 -51.62
N PHE A 7 36.10 -3.11 -52.14
CA PHE A 7 37.23 -2.19 -52.15
C PHE A 7 37.58 -1.79 -53.59
N PRO A 8 36.72 -1.02 -54.29
CA PRO A 8 36.94 -0.65 -55.69
C PRO A 8 38.24 0.15 -55.90
N ASP A 9 38.66 0.94 -54.91
CA ASP A 9 39.87 1.78 -54.96
C ASP A 9 41.18 1.00 -54.96
N LEU A 10 41.16 -0.29 -54.59
CA LEU A 10 42.33 -1.17 -54.55
C LEU A 10 42.54 -1.95 -55.86
N ARG A 11 41.59 -1.90 -56.80
CA ARG A 11 41.60 -2.73 -58.02
C ARG A 11 42.70 -2.37 -59.03
N ASN A 12 43.24 -1.15 -58.97
CA ASN A 12 44.22 -0.63 -59.94
C ASN A 12 45.68 -0.65 -59.43
N TRP A 13 45.94 -1.34 -58.32
CA TRP A 13 47.29 -1.46 -57.75
C TRP A 13 47.98 -2.74 -58.25
N GLU A 14 49.32 -2.74 -58.39
CA GLU A 14 50.10 -3.91 -58.85
C GLU A 14 49.81 -5.17 -58.01
N ASP A 15 49.61 -5.01 -56.70
CA ASP A 15 49.26 -6.10 -55.76
C ASP A 15 47.77 -6.12 -55.37
N SER A 16 46.88 -5.69 -56.26
CA SER A 16 45.44 -5.48 -56.00
C SER A 16 44.74 -6.69 -55.38
N THR A 17 45.02 -7.91 -55.84
CA THR A 17 44.41 -9.15 -55.30
C THR A 17 44.75 -9.36 -53.83
N GLN A 18 46.03 -9.23 -53.47
CA GLN A 18 46.50 -9.40 -52.10
C GLN A 18 45.93 -8.31 -51.18
N LYS A 19 45.94 -7.05 -51.64
CA LYS A 19 45.41 -5.90 -50.88
C LYS A 19 43.91 -5.99 -50.61
N ILE A 20 43.13 -6.47 -51.59
CA ILE A 20 41.68 -6.68 -51.41
C ILE A 20 41.41 -7.81 -50.41
N GLN A 21 42.21 -8.89 -50.45
CA GLN A 21 42.10 -10.01 -49.51
C GLN A 21 42.45 -9.56 -48.08
N ASP A 22 43.54 -8.81 -47.90
CA ASP A 22 43.96 -8.31 -46.60
C ASP A 22 42.96 -7.29 -46.03
N ALA A 23 42.44 -6.38 -46.86
CA ALA A 23 41.39 -5.44 -46.46
C ALA A 23 40.09 -6.14 -46.06
N SER A 24 39.68 -7.18 -46.80
CA SER A 24 38.48 -7.97 -46.47
C SER A 24 38.65 -8.72 -45.15
N LYS A 25 39.84 -9.29 -44.92
CA LYS A 25 40.18 -9.98 -43.66
C LYS A 25 40.19 -9.01 -42.48
N ALA A 26 40.80 -7.84 -42.63
CA ALA A 26 40.83 -6.80 -41.59
C ALA A 26 39.42 -6.31 -41.22
N VAL A 27 38.53 -6.11 -42.21
CA VAL A 27 37.13 -5.73 -41.95
C VAL A 27 36.37 -6.87 -41.24
N GLN A 28 36.62 -8.13 -41.60
CA GLN A 28 35.98 -9.27 -40.94
C GLN A 28 36.43 -9.40 -39.47
N GLU A 29 37.73 -9.24 -39.20
CA GLU A 29 38.29 -9.24 -37.84
C GLU A 29 37.74 -8.09 -37.00
N LEU A 30 37.66 -6.88 -37.59
CA LEU A 30 37.06 -5.72 -36.93
C LEU A 30 35.58 -5.94 -36.62
N LYS A 31 34.80 -6.50 -37.55
CA LYS A 31 33.38 -6.85 -37.33
C LYS A 31 33.22 -7.85 -36.18
N ALA A 32 34.08 -8.88 -36.13
CA ALA A 32 34.04 -9.86 -35.05
C ALA A 32 34.40 -9.25 -33.69
N TYR A 33 35.40 -8.37 -33.66
CA TYR A 33 35.79 -7.62 -32.46
C TYR A 33 34.67 -6.71 -31.96
N LEU A 34 34.09 -5.89 -32.85
CA LEU A 34 32.99 -4.98 -32.51
C LEU A 34 31.76 -5.74 -32.00
N LYS A 35 31.42 -6.87 -32.62
CA LYS A 35 30.31 -7.72 -32.16
C LYS A 35 30.53 -8.23 -30.73
N LYS A 36 31.75 -8.71 -30.43
CA LYS A 36 32.10 -9.18 -29.09
C LYS A 36 32.05 -8.04 -28.07
N GLN A 37 32.55 -6.86 -28.44
CA GLN A 37 32.52 -5.67 -27.59
C GLN A 37 31.07 -5.20 -27.32
N ASP A 38 30.21 -5.22 -28.33
CA ASP A 38 28.78 -4.90 -28.18
C ASP A 38 28.06 -5.90 -27.26
N GLU A 39 28.39 -7.20 -27.35
CA GLU A 39 27.86 -8.24 -26.47
C GLU A 39 28.33 -8.05 -25.01
N GLU A 40 29.60 -7.71 -24.78
CA GLU A 40 30.16 -7.39 -23.45
C GLU A 40 29.49 -6.15 -22.84
N ILE A 41 29.39 -5.05 -23.61
CA ILE A 41 28.73 -3.81 -23.16
C ILE A 41 27.25 -4.07 -22.81
N LYS A 42 26.56 -4.87 -23.62
CA LYS A 42 25.16 -5.20 -23.38
C LYS A 42 25.00 -6.03 -22.09
N TYR A 43 25.88 -7.01 -21.88
CA TYR A 43 25.90 -7.82 -20.67
C TYR A 43 26.16 -6.97 -19.41
N GLU A 44 27.16 -6.08 -19.45
CA GLU A 44 27.46 -5.18 -18.33
C GLU A 44 26.28 -4.28 -18.00
N ARG A 45 25.65 -3.65 -19.01
CA ARG A 45 24.46 -2.81 -18.80
C ARG A 45 23.29 -3.58 -18.19
N GLU A 46 22.98 -4.76 -18.70
CA GLU A 46 21.89 -5.59 -18.15
C GLU A 46 22.18 -6.01 -16.70
N HIS A 47 23.45 -6.29 -16.38
CA HIS A 47 23.87 -6.63 -15.03
C HIS A 47 23.76 -5.43 -14.07
N GLU A 48 24.25 -4.25 -14.48
CA GLU A 48 24.14 -3.00 -13.73
C GLU A 48 22.69 -2.60 -13.51
N GLU A 49 21.83 -2.67 -14.53
CA GLU A 49 20.40 -2.40 -14.40
C GLU A 49 19.73 -3.34 -13.39
N THR A 50 20.07 -4.63 -13.43
CA THR A 50 19.51 -5.62 -12.51
C THR A 50 19.94 -5.34 -11.07
N GLN A 51 21.23 -5.03 -10.86
CA GLN A 51 21.74 -4.65 -9.55
C GLN A 51 21.08 -3.35 -9.04
N GLN A 52 20.91 -2.36 -9.92
CA GLN A 52 20.30 -1.08 -9.57
C GLN A 52 18.81 -1.25 -9.20
N ARG A 53 18.05 -2.05 -9.96
CA ARG A 53 16.65 -2.37 -9.65
C ARG A 53 16.54 -3.08 -8.29
N ALA A 54 17.40 -4.06 -8.04
CA ALA A 54 17.45 -4.76 -6.75
C ALA A 54 17.81 -3.82 -5.59
N ARG A 55 18.74 -2.87 -5.81
CA ARG A 55 19.13 -1.86 -4.81
C ARG A 55 17.96 -0.93 -4.48
N VAL A 56 17.30 -0.38 -5.50
CA VAL A 56 16.14 0.52 -5.33
C VAL A 56 15.00 -0.19 -4.60
N GLU A 57 14.70 -1.44 -4.96
CA GLU A 57 13.66 -2.21 -4.29
C GLU A 57 14.00 -2.51 -2.83
N ARG A 58 15.26 -2.87 -2.53
CA ARG A 58 15.73 -3.05 -1.14
C ARG A 58 15.61 -1.77 -0.33
N GLU A 59 15.99 -0.62 -0.89
CA GLU A 59 15.87 0.68 -0.22
C GLU A 59 14.41 1.05 0.05
N ARG A 60 13.51 0.78 -0.91
CA ARG A 60 12.07 0.98 -0.76
C ARG A 60 11.49 0.14 0.36
N ILE A 61 11.81 -1.17 0.37
CA ILE A 61 11.37 -2.10 1.42
C ILE A 61 11.90 -1.65 2.78
N GLN A 62 13.20 -1.31 2.88
CA GLN A 62 13.79 -0.87 4.14
C GLN A 62 13.15 0.41 4.68
N ARG A 63 12.85 1.38 3.80
CA ARG A 63 12.15 2.61 4.17
C ARG A 63 10.74 2.32 4.67
N SER A 64 9.99 1.51 3.92
CA SER A 64 8.64 1.08 4.29
C SER A 64 8.61 0.38 5.65
N LEU A 65 9.55 -0.54 5.91
CA LEU A 65 9.69 -1.21 7.22
C LEU A 65 9.96 -0.19 8.34
N THR A 66 10.89 0.73 8.09
CA THR A 66 11.27 1.76 9.08
C THR A 66 10.09 2.66 9.43
N ASP A 67 9.32 3.10 8.43
CA ASP A 67 8.17 3.97 8.64
C ASP A 67 7.03 3.25 9.35
N LYS A 68 6.84 1.96 9.07
CA LYS A 68 5.89 1.12 9.80
C LYS A 68 6.29 0.90 11.26
N THR A 69 7.58 0.70 11.53
CA THR A 69 8.10 0.64 12.90
C THR A 69 7.83 1.94 13.65
N LYS A 70 7.99 3.11 13.01
CA LYS A 70 7.63 4.40 13.63
C LYS A 70 6.14 4.50 13.95
N LEU A 71 5.27 4.08 13.02
CA LEU A 71 3.82 4.03 13.28
C LEU A 71 3.49 3.17 14.49
N GLN A 72 4.11 1.98 14.61
CA GLN A 72 3.92 1.12 15.77
C GLN A 72 4.42 1.78 17.07
N GLN A 73 5.64 2.33 17.06
CA GLN A 73 6.21 3.01 18.23
C GLN A 73 5.35 4.19 18.69
N HIS A 74 4.78 4.97 17.77
CA HIS A 74 3.87 6.05 18.10
C HIS A 74 2.58 5.53 18.75
N LEU A 75 2.00 4.43 18.24
CA LEU A 75 0.81 3.82 18.84
C LEU A 75 1.10 3.35 20.28
N ASP A 76 2.21 2.64 20.47
CA ASP A 76 2.64 2.13 21.78
C ASP A 76 2.86 3.27 22.78
N ALA A 77 3.50 4.36 22.34
CA ALA A 77 3.75 5.54 23.16
C ALA A 77 2.47 6.28 23.60
N MET A 78 1.37 6.15 22.84
CA MET A 78 0.08 6.75 23.20
C MET A 78 -0.71 5.91 24.22
N HIS A 79 -0.35 4.64 24.44
CA HIS A 79 -1.09 3.74 25.33
C HIS A 79 -1.34 4.28 26.75
N PRO A 80 -0.39 5.00 27.41
CA PRO A 80 -0.65 5.62 28.71
C PRO A 80 -1.79 6.65 28.73
N ASN A 81 -2.10 7.25 27.57
CA ASN A 81 -3.10 8.30 27.41
C ASN A 81 -4.49 7.73 27.02
N VAL A 82 -4.67 6.41 26.98
CA VAL A 82 -5.97 5.79 26.68
C VAL A 82 -7.04 6.27 27.67
N GLY A 83 -8.17 6.73 27.14
CA GLY A 83 -9.28 7.31 27.89
C GLY A 83 -9.17 8.81 28.18
N THR A 84 -8.10 9.48 27.75
CA THR A 84 -7.97 10.94 27.82
C THR A 84 -8.40 11.60 26.51
N GLN A 85 -8.80 12.88 26.58
CA GLN A 85 -9.17 13.63 25.39
C GLN A 85 -7.95 13.85 24.48
N GLU A 86 -6.79 14.14 25.07
CA GLU A 86 -5.52 14.30 24.37
C GLU A 86 -5.10 13.01 23.65
N GLY A 87 -5.28 11.86 24.30
CA GLY A 87 -5.06 10.55 23.68
C GLY A 87 -5.99 10.29 22.50
N GLY A 88 -7.25 10.71 22.59
CA GLY A 88 -8.21 10.65 21.47
C GLY A 88 -7.73 11.43 20.25
N TYR A 89 -7.31 12.68 20.42
CA TYR A 89 -6.77 13.49 19.33
C TYR A 89 -5.46 12.93 18.76
N ALA A 90 -4.59 12.42 19.63
CA ALA A 90 -3.34 11.81 19.19
C ALA A 90 -3.59 10.53 18.35
N PHE A 91 -4.54 9.69 18.78
CA PHE A 91 -4.92 8.49 18.04
C PHE A 91 -5.57 8.82 16.70
N GLU A 92 -6.37 9.88 16.64
CA GLU A 92 -6.96 10.39 15.41
C GLU A 92 -5.88 10.81 14.40
N ASP A 93 -4.93 11.65 14.80
CA ASP A 93 -3.84 12.06 13.91
C ASP A 93 -2.99 10.86 13.46
N TRP A 94 -2.66 9.95 14.39
CA TRP A 94 -1.95 8.72 14.08
C TRP A 94 -2.68 7.84 13.06
N PHE A 95 -4.00 7.70 13.19
CA PHE A 95 -4.78 6.88 12.26
C PHE A 95 -4.76 7.46 10.84
N TYR A 96 -4.84 8.78 10.69
CA TYR A 96 -4.70 9.41 9.37
C TYR A 96 -3.29 9.30 8.80
N GLN A 97 -2.24 9.38 9.64
CA GLN A 97 -0.88 9.07 9.18
C GLN A 97 -0.75 7.62 8.69
N LEU A 98 -1.42 6.66 9.33
CA LEU A 98 -1.49 5.27 8.86
C LEU A 98 -2.19 5.18 7.50
N LEU A 99 -3.32 5.86 7.32
CA LEU A 99 -4.02 5.88 6.03
C LEU A 99 -3.17 6.51 4.92
N ASP A 100 -2.50 7.62 5.23
CA ASP A 100 -1.56 8.30 4.32
C ASP A 100 -0.41 7.36 3.92
N TYR A 101 0.16 6.62 4.89
CA TYR A 101 1.18 5.60 4.62
C TYR A 101 0.67 4.45 3.73
N CYS A 102 -0.59 4.05 3.89
CA CYS A 102 -1.23 3.04 3.05
C CYS A 102 -1.73 3.57 1.71
N GLU A 103 -1.54 4.86 1.43
CA GLU A 103 -2.06 5.55 0.24
C GLU A 103 -3.58 5.39 0.09
N ILE A 104 -4.30 5.26 1.21
CA ILE A 104 -5.77 5.16 1.22
C ILE A 104 -6.35 6.58 1.16
N PRO A 105 -7.15 6.92 0.13
CA PRO A 105 -7.79 8.22 0.03
C PRO A 105 -8.60 8.51 1.29
N ASN A 106 -8.33 9.63 1.93
CA ASN A 106 -8.95 9.96 3.21
C ASN A 106 -9.21 11.47 3.33
N ARG A 107 -10.06 11.81 4.29
CA ARG A 107 -10.33 13.18 4.71
C ARG A 107 -10.27 13.24 6.23
N ARG A 108 -9.34 14.06 6.72
CA ARG A 108 -9.17 14.41 8.13
C ARG A 108 -10.45 15.03 8.75
N PRO A 109 -10.57 15.09 10.08
CA PRO A 109 -11.79 15.48 10.77
C PRO A 109 -12.39 16.78 10.28
N TYR A 110 -13.71 16.83 10.19
CA TYR A 110 -14.42 18.02 9.74
C TYR A 110 -15.77 18.16 10.45
N LYS A 111 -16.29 19.39 10.44
CA LYS A 111 -17.64 19.69 10.93
C LYS A 111 -18.58 19.87 9.74
N THR A 112 -19.71 19.17 9.78
CA THR A 112 -20.80 19.32 8.81
C THR A 112 -22.12 19.40 9.57
N ASP A 113 -22.94 20.40 9.27
CA ASP A 113 -24.24 20.65 9.91
C ASP A 113 -24.21 20.64 11.45
N GLY A 114 -23.14 21.21 12.03
CA GLY A 114 -22.93 21.27 13.49
C GLY A 114 -22.49 19.95 14.14
N ARG A 115 -22.31 18.87 13.37
CA ARG A 115 -21.84 17.57 13.85
C ARG A 115 -20.37 17.35 13.52
N GLN A 116 -19.61 16.81 14.48
CA GLN A 116 -18.22 16.40 14.27
C GLN A 116 -18.18 14.99 13.66
N ILE A 117 -17.44 14.88 12.56
CA ILE A 117 -17.07 13.62 11.92
C ILE A 117 -15.56 13.49 12.07
N ASP A 118 -15.10 12.42 12.72
CA ASP A 118 -13.66 12.15 12.95
C ASP A 118 -12.93 11.95 11.61
N GLY A 119 -13.69 11.68 10.55
CA GLY A 119 -13.39 11.98 9.16
C GLY A 119 -13.87 10.84 8.26
N SER A 120 -13.16 10.57 7.18
CA SER A 120 -13.56 9.52 6.24
C SER A 120 -12.38 8.88 5.52
N LEU A 121 -12.56 7.64 5.07
CA LEU A 121 -11.67 6.98 4.12
C LEU A 121 -12.47 6.42 2.94
N THR A 122 -11.85 6.27 1.79
CA THR A 122 -12.44 5.64 0.61
C THR A 122 -11.59 4.44 0.20
N HIS A 123 -12.21 3.27 0.12
CA HIS A 123 -11.56 2.03 -0.28
C HIS A 123 -12.46 1.26 -1.24
N GLU A 124 -11.91 0.78 -2.35
CA GLU A 124 -12.64 0.02 -3.39
C GLU A 124 -13.96 0.69 -3.84
N GLY A 125 -13.95 2.02 -3.97
CA GLY A 125 -15.12 2.80 -4.40
C GLY A 125 -16.20 3.00 -3.33
N THR A 126 -16.00 2.51 -2.10
CA THR A 126 -16.89 2.77 -0.96
C THR A 126 -16.27 3.80 -0.03
N THR A 127 -17.04 4.82 0.34
CA THR A 127 -16.65 5.81 1.35
C THR A 127 -17.15 5.37 2.72
N TYR A 128 -16.25 5.39 3.69
CA TYR A 128 -16.51 5.06 5.09
C TYR A 128 -16.37 6.31 5.94
N LEU A 129 -17.41 6.63 6.71
CA LEU A 129 -17.27 7.54 7.84
C LEU A 129 -16.47 6.84 8.94
N VAL A 130 -15.41 7.48 9.39
CA VAL A 130 -14.52 6.96 10.42
C VAL A 130 -15.01 7.45 11.79
N GLU A 131 -15.05 6.54 12.76
CA GLU A 131 -15.18 6.85 14.19
C GLU A 131 -14.04 6.14 14.94
N LEU A 132 -13.32 6.89 15.79
CA LEU A 132 -12.18 6.36 16.52
C LEU A 132 -12.45 6.35 18.03
N LYS A 133 -12.18 5.21 18.67
CA LYS A 133 -12.38 5.03 20.12
C LYS A 133 -11.05 4.68 20.78
N PHE A 134 -10.47 5.69 21.42
CA PHE A 134 -9.26 5.57 22.23
C PHE A 134 -9.60 5.60 23.73
N THR A 135 -10.50 4.71 24.15
CA THR A 135 -11.05 4.65 25.52
C THR A 135 -10.54 3.44 26.27
N LYS A 136 -10.58 3.47 27.62
CA LYS A 136 -10.20 2.31 28.44
C LYS A 136 -11.23 1.20 28.34
N ASP A 137 -12.51 1.58 28.39
CA ASP A 137 -13.62 0.65 28.33
C ASP A 137 -13.94 0.25 26.89
N GLN A 138 -14.54 -0.93 26.75
CA GLN A 138 -15.05 -1.41 25.47
C GLN A 138 -16.13 -0.48 24.93
N SER A 139 -16.18 -0.33 23.60
CA SER A 139 -17.26 0.42 22.96
C SER A 139 -18.61 -0.28 23.13
N GLY A 140 -19.63 0.52 23.43
CA GLY A 140 -20.98 0.08 23.74
C GLY A 140 -21.95 0.25 22.57
N ALA A 141 -23.21 -0.18 22.77
CA ALA A 141 -24.26 -0.01 21.77
C ALA A 141 -24.50 1.47 21.40
N THR A 142 -24.36 2.37 22.38
CA THR A 142 -24.54 3.82 22.19
C THR A 142 -23.51 4.43 21.23
N ASP A 143 -22.28 3.91 21.21
CA ASP A 143 -21.26 4.30 20.24
C ASP A 143 -21.65 3.87 18.82
N ILE A 144 -22.16 2.64 18.68
CA ILE A 144 -22.64 2.10 17.42
C ILE A 144 -23.83 2.90 16.90
N ASP A 145 -24.82 3.18 17.75
CA ASP A 145 -26.01 3.97 17.39
C ASP A 145 -25.63 5.38 16.91
N SER A 146 -24.66 6.01 17.57
CA SER A 146 -24.12 7.30 17.17
C SER A 146 -23.55 7.25 15.75
N LEU A 147 -22.72 6.23 15.44
CA LEU A 147 -22.15 6.06 14.10
C LEU A 147 -23.22 5.72 13.06
N LYS A 148 -24.17 4.83 13.35
CA LYS A 148 -25.31 4.54 12.46
C LYS A 148 -26.08 5.82 12.12
N ALA A 149 -26.36 6.65 13.11
CA ALA A 149 -27.07 7.92 12.92
C ALA A 149 -26.26 8.97 12.14
N LYS A 150 -24.92 8.82 12.06
CA LYS A 150 -24.06 9.60 11.15
C LYS A 150 -24.16 9.08 9.72
N VAL A 151 -24.00 7.77 9.53
CA VAL A 151 -24.03 7.10 8.23
C VAL A 151 -25.38 7.27 7.52
N ASN A 152 -26.50 7.11 8.23
CA ASN A 152 -27.86 7.23 7.67
C ASN A 152 -28.21 8.62 7.13
N LYS A 153 -27.40 9.65 7.40
CA LYS A 153 -27.59 11.01 6.87
C LYS A 153 -26.74 11.30 5.64
N MET A 154 -25.83 10.39 5.28
CA MET A 154 -24.96 10.57 4.11
C MET A 154 -25.62 10.03 2.84
N ALA A 155 -24.98 10.29 1.70
CA ALA A 155 -25.43 9.77 0.42
C ALA A 155 -25.48 8.22 0.42
N ASP A 156 -26.36 7.68 -0.42
CA ASP A 156 -26.46 6.25 -0.66
C ASP A 156 -25.08 5.63 -0.95
N ASN A 157 -24.85 4.42 -0.44
CA ASN A 157 -23.58 3.68 -0.52
C ASN A 157 -22.43 4.20 0.40
N THR A 158 -22.73 5.11 1.34
CA THR A 158 -21.81 5.44 2.45
C THR A 158 -21.90 4.38 3.54
N MET A 159 -20.76 3.90 4.02
CA MET A 159 -20.66 2.98 5.16
C MET A 159 -20.01 3.67 6.36
N GLY A 160 -20.00 3.02 7.51
CA GLY A 160 -19.25 3.44 8.68
C GLY A 160 -18.15 2.43 9.02
N ILE A 161 -17.01 2.94 9.49
CA ILE A 161 -15.94 2.15 10.07
C ILE A 161 -15.65 2.68 11.47
N MET A 162 -15.75 1.81 12.47
CA MET A 162 -15.33 2.15 13.83
C MET A 162 -14.05 1.38 14.16
N ILE A 163 -13.08 2.06 14.77
CA ILE A 163 -11.87 1.44 15.30
C ILE A 163 -11.78 1.70 16.79
N SER A 164 -11.79 0.65 17.61
CA SER A 164 -11.70 0.73 19.07
C SER A 164 -10.46 0.00 19.62
N ILE A 165 -9.62 0.71 20.38
CA ILE A 165 -8.43 0.09 20.99
C ILE A 165 -8.80 -0.94 22.06
N SER A 166 -9.89 -0.72 22.80
CA SER A 166 -10.39 -1.66 23.81
C SER A 166 -11.42 -2.65 23.26
N GLY A 167 -11.67 -2.64 21.96
CA GLY A 167 -12.66 -3.52 21.33
C GLY A 167 -14.10 -3.18 21.70
N TYR A 168 -14.97 -4.20 21.69
CA TYR A 168 -16.41 -4.04 21.71
C TYR A 168 -17.08 -5.01 22.68
N SER A 169 -18.16 -4.54 23.32
CA SER A 169 -19.08 -5.43 24.03
C SER A 169 -19.82 -6.34 23.04
N SER A 170 -20.30 -7.50 23.52
CA SER A 170 -21.13 -8.41 22.70
C SER A 170 -22.40 -7.72 22.20
N VAL A 171 -22.98 -6.83 23.00
CA VAL A 171 -24.15 -6.01 22.63
C VAL A 171 -23.79 -5.07 21.49
N ALA A 172 -22.64 -4.39 21.55
CA ALA A 172 -22.20 -3.51 20.46
C ALA A 172 -21.95 -4.27 19.15
N ILE A 173 -21.34 -5.47 19.21
CA ILE A 173 -21.13 -6.31 18.02
C ILE A 173 -22.49 -6.73 17.41
N SER A 174 -23.43 -7.16 18.26
CA SER A 174 -24.78 -7.53 17.81
C SER A 174 -25.50 -6.32 17.21
N GLU A 175 -25.40 -5.15 17.82
CA GLU A 175 -26.03 -3.92 17.34
C GLU A 175 -25.40 -3.47 16.02
N ALA A 176 -24.08 -3.56 15.86
CA ALA A 176 -23.42 -3.21 14.60
C ALA A 176 -23.80 -4.16 13.45
N SER A 177 -24.23 -5.38 13.76
CA SER A 177 -24.56 -6.43 12.81
C SER A 177 -26.04 -6.38 12.39
N GLY A 178 -26.37 -7.03 11.27
CA GLY A 178 -27.74 -7.16 10.78
C GLY A 178 -27.82 -7.33 9.26
N SER A 179 -29.02 -7.64 8.76
CA SER A 179 -29.29 -7.98 7.34
C SER A 179 -28.97 -6.87 6.33
N LYS A 180 -28.75 -5.65 6.79
CA LYS A 180 -28.34 -4.49 5.98
C LYS A 180 -27.28 -3.68 6.71
N THR A 181 -26.35 -4.35 7.40
CA THR A 181 -25.31 -3.61 8.12
C THR A 181 -24.54 -2.70 7.15
N THR A 182 -24.53 -1.41 7.47
CA THR A 182 -23.73 -0.40 6.79
C THR A 182 -22.43 -0.13 7.55
N LEU A 183 -22.12 -0.95 8.57
CA LEU A 183 -20.99 -0.77 9.44
C LEU A 183 -20.01 -1.93 9.31
N ILE A 184 -18.74 -1.60 9.45
CA ILE A 184 -17.70 -2.54 9.84
C ILE A 184 -17.02 -2.01 11.10
N ILE A 185 -16.66 -2.91 12.00
CA ILE A 185 -15.98 -2.57 13.24
C ILE A 185 -14.66 -3.33 13.33
N MET A 186 -13.62 -2.68 13.83
CA MET A 186 -12.27 -3.22 13.95
C MET A 186 -11.68 -2.82 15.30
N ASP A 187 -10.73 -3.60 15.79
CA ASP A 187 -10.08 -3.35 17.07
C ASP A 187 -8.55 -3.29 16.94
N ALA A 188 -7.86 -3.15 18.07
CA ALA A 188 -6.40 -3.14 18.12
C ALA A 188 -5.76 -4.35 17.40
N SER A 189 -6.39 -5.54 17.42
CA SER A 189 -5.82 -6.73 16.77
C SER A 189 -5.69 -6.55 15.25
N HIS A 190 -6.62 -5.80 14.63
CA HIS A 190 -6.58 -5.47 13.21
C HIS A 190 -5.44 -4.50 12.90
N LEU A 191 -5.25 -3.49 13.75
CA LEU A 191 -4.13 -2.54 13.62
C LEU A 191 -2.79 -3.26 13.77
N TYR A 192 -2.63 -4.14 14.75
CA TYR A 192 -1.39 -4.90 14.93
C TYR A 192 -1.16 -5.95 13.83
N LEU A 193 -2.22 -6.53 13.26
CA LEU A 193 -2.11 -7.38 12.08
C LEU A 193 -1.51 -6.59 10.90
N PHE A 194 -1.94 -5.34 10.71
CA PHE A 194 -1.26 -4.44 9.80
C PHE A 194 0.17 -4.18 10.25
N LEU A 195 0.40 -3.58 11.42
CA LEU A 195 1.72 -3.11 11.89
C LEU A 195 2.80 -4.21 11.89
N SER A 196 2.43 -5.45 12.16
CA SER A 196 3.35 -6.61 12.12
C SER A 196 3.88 -6.96 10.72
N GLY A 197 3.28 -6.43 9.64
CA GLY A 197 3.63 -6.85 8.27
C GLY A 197 2.83 -8.03 7.74
N SER A 198 1.96 -8.63 8.55
CA SER A 198 1.20 -9.82 8.16
C SER A 198 0.19 -9.55 7.05
N MET A 199 -0.39 -8.35 7.00
CA MET A 199 -1.38 -7.98 5.99
C MET A 199 -1.37 -6.48 5.70
N ALA A 200 -1.68 -6.08 4.46
CA ALA A 200 -1.91 -4.67 4.12
C ALA A 200 -3.22 -4.16 4.73
N PHE A 201 -3.28 -2.90 5.16
CA PHE A 201 -4.47 -2.37 5.83
C PHE A 201 -5.71 -2.36 4.92
N GLY A 202 -5.55 -2.03 3.64
CA GLY A 202 -6.63 -2.13 2.66
C GLY A 202 -7.21 -3.54 2.54
N GLU A 203 -6.36 -4.58 2.55
CA GLU A 203 -6.81 -5.99 2.53
C GLU A 203 -7.59 -6.35 3.80
N ILE A 204 -7.18 -5.84 4.97
CA ILE A 204 -7.92 -6.01 6.22
C ILE A 204 -9.32 -5.43 6.09
N ILE A 205 -9.45 -4.18 5.59
CA ILE A 205 -10.74 -3.54 5.34
C ILE A 205 -11.58 -4.38 4.36
N SER A 206 -11.00 -4.82 3.23
CA SER A 206 -11.69 -5.65 2.24
C SER A 206 -12.24 -6.95 2.85
N ARG A 207 -11.46 -7.61 3.71
CA ARG A 207 -11.89 -8.86 4.37
C ARG A 207 -13.07 -8.65 5.32
N VAL A 208 -12.98 -7.65 6.20
CA VAL A 208 -14.06 -7.34 7.14
C VAL A 208 -15.32 -6.90 6.38
N ARG A 209 -15.17 -6.04 5.37
CA ARG A 209 -16.27 -5.62 4.49
C ARG A 209 -16.93 -6.79 3.78
N ARG A 210 -16.14 -7.69 3.19
CA ARG A 210 -16.66 -8.87 2.49
C ARG A 210 -17.42 -9.77 3.45
N HIS A 211 -16.90 -10.00 4.65
CA HIS A 211 -17.58 -10.76 5.70
C HIS A 211 -18.92 -10.14 6.07
N ALA A 212 -18.94 -8.83 6.35
CA ALA A 212 -20.17 -8.10 6.67
C ALA A 212 -21.20 -8.17 5.53
N SER A 213 -20.74 -8.07 4.27
CA SER A 213 -21.60 -8.17 3.09
C SER A 213 -22.20 -9.57 2.89
N GLN A 214 -21.47 -10.62 3.28
CA GLN A 214 -21.88 -12.02 3.07
C GLN A 214 -22.73 -12.57 4.22
N THR A 215 -22.47 -12.12 5.46
CA THR A 215 -23.06 -12.71 6.67
C THR A 215 -23.96 -11.74 7.44
N GLY A 216 -23.85 -10.44 7.19
CA GLY A 216 -24.46 -9.40 8.02
C GLY A 216 -23.72 -9.12 9.33
N GLU A 217 -22.60 -9.81 9.61
CA GLU A 217 -21.80 -9.56 10.81
C GLU A 217 -20.77 -8.45 10.59
N ALA A 218 -20.88 -7.35 11.34
CA ALA A 218 -19.99 -6.19 11.17
C ALA A 218 -18.55 -6.41 11.67
N TYR A 219 -18.32 -7.49 12.43
CA TYR A 219 -17.04 -7.81 13.05
C TYR A 219 -16.53 -9.16 12.56
N LEU A 220 -15.31 -9.19 12.03
CA LEU A 220 -14.57 -10.42 11.73
C LEU A 220 -13.28 -10.43 12.56
N PRO A 221 -13.15 -11.29 13.58
CA PRO A 221 -11.89 -11.42 14.32
C PRO A 221 -10.73 -11.79 13.40
N THR A 222 -9.55 -11.20 13.62
CA THR A 222 -8.33 -11.47 12.82
C THR A 222 -7.94 -12.96 12.81
N SER A 223 -8.24 -13.71 13.87
CA SER A 223 -8.03 -15.17 13.94
C SER A 223 -8.83 -15.97 12.91
N LYS A 224 -9.90 -15.40 12.36
CA LYS A 224 -10.77 -16.01 11.33
C LYS A 224 -10.45 -15.55 9.91
N PHE A 225 -9.34 -14.84 9.69
CA PHE A 225 -9.01 -14.37 8.34
C PHE A 225 -8.59 -15.51 7.40
N HIS A 226 -8.14 -16.65 7.93
CA HIS A 226 -7.66 -17.80 7.16
C HIS A 226 -8.69 -18.93 7.02
N SER A 227 -9.87 -18.76 7.63
CA SER A 227 -10.97 -19.74 7.55
C SER A 227 -11.86 -19.52 6.35
#